data_AF-A0A418VP37-F1
#
_entry.id   AF-A0A418VP37-F1
#
_cell.length_a   1.000
_cell.length_b   1.000
_cell.length_c   1.000
_cell.angle_alpha   90.00
_cell.angle_beta   90.00
_cell.angle_gamma   90.00
#
_symmetry.space_group_name_H-M   'P 1'
#
loop_
_entity.id
_entity.type
_entity.pdbx_description
1 polymer ?
#
loop_
_entity_poly.entity_id
_entity_poly.type
_entity_poly.pdbx_seq_one_letter_code
_entity_poly.pdbx_strand_id
1 'polypeptide(L)'
;MTVRIGVVGGGPSGCAAAVALCSAAEAHHSPVDVTVFEKQAPYKGRTFNTGDPVLLLNTSAGVTSVRAENPNDFVSFLATHRPTNPADFVARTEAAAYLQQTMNGLGGRFSRLRVRQMEVRCVEETPEADLAVRSEGSRFLFDASCWRWALRSEPLRRRPPCDASALSRLPVGRCGAGRRGSDSWLSSQRHRRLRVAAFKGAPRTHHAPQPFGKAAGGSPVPVAQRRRSGR
;
A
#
# COMPACT_ATOMS: atom_id res chain seq x y z
N MET A 1 -20.78 1.79 -17.21
CA MET A 1 -19.59 1.22 -17.87
C MET A 1 -18.64 0.76 -16.78
N THR A 2 -18.06 -0.44 -16.88
CA THR A 2 -17.11 -0.96 -15.90
C THR A 2 -15.69 -0.68 -16.34
N VAL A 3 -14.87 -0.11 -15.46
CA VAL A 3 -13.45 0.17 -15.72
C VAL A 3 -12.60 -1.02 -15.32
N ARG A 4 -11.78 -1.54 -16.23
CA ARG A 4 -10.88 -2.67 -15.99
C ARG A 4 -9.49 -2.15 -15.63
N ILE A 5 -8.96 -2.59 -14.50
CA ILE A 5 -7.67 -2.11 -13.98
C ILE A 5 -6.74 -3.29 -13.76
N GLY A 6 -5.57 -3.26 -14.40
CA GLY A 6 -4.49 -4.22 -14.19
C GLY A 6 -3.51 -3.75 -13.11
N VAL A 7 -3.20 -4.59 -12.12
CA VAL A 7 -2.20 -4.32 -11.08
C VAL A 7 -1.08 -5.36 -11.23
N VAL A 8 0.15 -4.91 -11.47
CA VAL A 8 1.31 -5.82 -11.62
C VAL A 8 2.10 -5.87 -10.31
N GLY A 9 2.13 -7.07 -9.72
CA GLY A 9 2.69 -7.38 -8.40
C GLY A 9 1.57 -7.58 -7.36
N GLY A 10 1.53 -8.73 -6.71
CA GLY A 10 0.57 -9.10 -5.66
C GLY A 10 1.18 -9.14 -4.26
N GLY A 11 2.31 -8.48 -4.04
CA GLY A 11 2.85 -8.20 -2.71
C GLY A 11 2.11 -7.05 -2.00
N PRO A 12 2.68 -6.51 -0.90
CA PRO A 12 1.99 -5.55 -0.02
C PRO A 12 1.45 -4.31 -0.73
N SER A 13 2.25 -3.70 -1.61
CA SER A 13 1.82 -2.50 -2.34
C SER A 13 0.72 -2.78 -3.37
N GLY A 14 0.78 -3.95 -4.03
CA GLY A 14 -0.26 -4.34 -4.98
C GLY A 14 -1.58 -4.65 -4.29
N CYS A 15 -1.51 -5.33 -3.14
CA CYS A 15 -2.67 -5.54 -2.27
C CYS A 15 -3.25 -4.21 -1.79
N ALA A 16 -2.42 -3.28 -1.30
CA ALA A 16 -2.88 -1.96 -0.87
C ALA A 16 -3.53 -1.16 -2.01
N ALA A 17 -2.97 -1.22 -3.22
CA ALA A 17 -3.57 -0.58 -4.39
C ALA A 17 -4.93 -1.20 -4.74
N ALA A 18 -5.03 -2.54 -4.72
CA ALA A 18 -6.30 -3.23 -4.98
C ALA A 18 -7.36 -2.91 -3.92
N VAL A 19 -7.00 -2.87 -2.64
CA VAL A 19 -7.89 -2.44 -1.54
C VAL A 19 -8.41 -1.03 -1.80
N ALA A 20 -7.52 -0.07 -2.07
CA ALA A 20 -7.90 1.31 -2.31
C ALA A 20 -8.84 1.46 -3.52
N LEU A 21 -8.56 0.75 -4.62
CA LEU A 21 -9.39 0.79 -5.83
C LEU A 21 -10.78 0.20 -5.60
N CYS A 22 -10.86 -0.96 -4.95
CA CYS A 22 -12.14 -1.61 -4.66
C CYS A 22 -12.97 -0.80 -3.65
N SER A 23 -12.35 -0.32 -2.56
CA SER A 23 -13.04 0.53 -1.57
C SER A 23 -13.57 1.82 -2.20
N ALA A 24 -12.78 2.50 -3.04
CA ALA A 24 -13.22 3.71 -3.73
C ALA A 24 -14.37 3.45 -4.71
N ALA A 25 -14.35 2.32 -5.41
CA ALA A 25 -15.42 1.93 -6.31
C ALA A 25 -16.75 1.71 -5.60
N GLU A 26 -16.73 1.04 -4.44
CA GLU A 26 -17.93 0.89 -3.60
C GLU A 26 -18.41 2.25 -3.08
N ALA A 27 -17.51 3.07 -2.52
CA ALA A 27 -17.85 4.38 -1.97
C ALA A 27 -18.44 5.36 -3.00
N HIS A 28 -17.98 5.28 -4.26
CA HIS A 28 -18.41 6.16 -5.35
C HIS A 28 -19.42 5.51 -6.30
N HIS A 29 -19.93 4.31 -5.98
CA HIS A 29 -20.87 3.56 -6.81
C HIS A 29 -20.40 3.44 -8.28
N SER A 30 -19.10 3.27 -8.47
CA SER A 30 -18.44 3.33 -9.78
C SER A 30 -17.90 1.94 -10.12
N PRO A 31 -18.50 1.20 -11.09
CA PRO A 31 -18.11 -0.17 -11.37
C PRO A 31 -16.63 -0.32 -11.80
N VAL A 32 -15.85 -1.11 -11.07
CA VAL A 32 -14.46 -1.48 -11.41
C VAL A 32 -14.23 -2.99 -11.38
N ASP A 33 -13.31 -3.44 -12.24
CA ASP A 33 -12.83 -4.82 -12.31
C ASP A 33 -11.30 -4.82 -12.22
N VAL A 34 -10.79 -5.17 -11.05
CA VAL A 34 -9.37 -5.14 -10.72
C VAL A 34 -8.79 -6.54 -10.90
N THR A 35 -7.75 -6.65 -11.72
CA THR A 35 -6.96 -7.88 -11.85
C THR A 35 -5.54 -7.66 -11.34
N VAL A 36 -5.15 -8.39 -10.30
CA VAL A 36 -3.80 -8.40 -9.74
C VAL A 36 -3.02 -9.57 -10.31
N PHE A 37 -1.86 -9.31 -10.89
CA PHE A 37 -0.93 -10.30 -11.41
C PHE A 37 0.26 -10.48 -10.46
N GLU A 38 0.57 -11.70 -10.05
CA GLU A 38 1.74 -12.01 -9.22
C GLU A 38 2.43 -13.27 -9.74
N LYS A 39 3.74 -13.23 -9.92
CA LYS A 39 4.47 -14.40 -10.42
C LYS A 39 4.70 -15.46 -9.34
N GLN A 40 4.83 -15.03 -8.08
CA GLN A 40 5.04 -15.90 -6.92
C GLN A 40 3.70 -16.25 -6.26
N ALA A 41 3.75 -16.83 -5.05
CA ALA A 41 2.56 -16.94 -4.22
C ALA A 41 1.96 -15.54 -3.97
N PRO A 42 0.66 -15.34 -4.23
CA PRO A 42 -0.02 -14.08 -3.96
C PRO A 42 0.11 -13.61 -2.51
N TYR A 43 -0.13 -12.32 -2.27
CA TYR A 43 -0.11 -11.63 -0.97
C TYR A 43 1.27 -11.49 -0.35
N LYS A 44 2.18 -12.41 -0.65
CA LYS A 44 3.52 -12.44 -0.07
C LYS A 44 4.48 -11.49 -0.78
N GLY A 45 4.47 -11.53 -2.12
CA GLY A 45 5.51 -10.94 -2.96
C GLY A 45 6.93 -11.34 -2.50
N ARG A 46 7.96 -10.62 -2.96
CA ARG A 46 9.34 -10.93 -2.54
C ARG A 46 9.58 -10.74 -1.04
N THR A 47 8.90 -9.78 -0.42
CA THR A 47 9.19 -9.37 0.97
C THR A 47 8.72 -10.39 2.00
N PHE A 48 7.54 -10.98 1.80
CA PHE A 48 6.92 -11.91 2.77
C PHE A 48 6.93 -13.36 2.29
N ASN A 49 7.58 -13.67 1.17
CA ASN A 49 7.78 -15.05 0.74
C ASN A 49 8.92 -15.71 1.53
N THR A 50 8.75 -15.73 2.85
CA THR A 50 9.57 -16.43 3.84
C THR A 50 8.64 -17.27 4.70
N GLY A 51 9.04 -18.51 5.00
CA GLY A 51 8.35 -19.35 5.99
C GLY A 51 8.87 -19.14 7.41
N ASP A 52 9.90 -18.31 7.58
CA ASP A 52 10.60 -18.14 8.85
C ASP A 52 9.85 -17.15 9.78
N PRO A 53 9.37 -17.61 10.95
CA PRO A 53 8.64 -16.75 11.89
C PRO A 53 9.52 -15.69 12.55
N VAL A 54 10.86 -15.80 12.53
CA VAL A 54 11.75 -14.80 13.13
C VAL A 54 11.93 -13.57 12.24
N LEU A 55 11.52 -13.65 10.98
CA LEU A 55 11.59 -12.52 10.05
C LEU A 55 10.41 -11.59 10.25
N LEU A 56 10.65 -10.53 11.02
CA LEU A 56 9.65 -9.51 11.36
C LEU A 56 9.49 -8.45 10.27
N LEU A 57 8.39 -7.71 10.36
CA LEU A 57 8.20 -6.44 9.68
C LEU A 57 9.22 -5.41 10.19
N ASN A 58 9.58 -4.46 9.34
CA ASN A 58 10.44 -3.34 9.72
C ASN A 58 9.67 -2.21 10.42
N THR A 59 8.35 -2.35 10.53
CA THR A 59 7.42 -1.38 11.10
C THR A 59 6.56 -2.06 12.16
N SER A 60 6.15 -1.29 13.17
CA SER A 60 5.25 -1.80 14.20
C SER A 60 3.84 -2.08 13.64
N ALA A 61 3.08 -2.91 14.35
CA ALA A 61 1.72 -3.26 13.99
C ALA A 61 0.83 -2.02 13.84
N GLY A 62 0.95 -1.05 14.75
CA GLY A 62 0.11 0.16 14.80
C GLY A 62 0.33 1.17 13.68
N VAL A 63 1.36 1.00 12.86
CA VAL A 63 1.58 1.83 11.66
C VAL A 63 1.47 1.03 10.36
N THR A 64 1.12 -0.24 10.47
CA THR A 64 0.97 -1.14 9.33
C THR A 64 -0.52 -1.26 9.02
N SER A 65 -0.94 -0.82 7.83
CA SER A 65 -2.33 -0.93 7.37
C SER A 65 -2.36 -0.85 5.85
N VAL A 66 -3.34 -1.51 5.23
CA VAL A 66 -3.67 -1.31 3.81
C VAL A 66 -4.97 -0.53 3.58
N ARG A 67 -5.65 -0.08 4.65
CA ARG A 67 -6.89 0.71 4.60
C ARG A 67 -6.65 2.10 5.17
N ALA A 68 -6.68 3.12 4.32
CA ALA A 68 -6.42 4.50 4.75
C ALA A 68 -7.49 4.99 5.74
N GLU A 69 -8.73 4.54 5.57
CA GLU A 69 -9.90 4.83 6.39
C GLU A 69 -9.92 4.08 7.73
N ASN A 70 -9.13 3.00 7.86
CA ASN A 70 -9.04 2.21 9.09
C ASN A 70 -7.58 1.86 9.39
N PRO A 71 -6.80 2.81 9.96
CA PRO A 71 -5.37 2.62 10.19
C PRO A 71 -5.04 1.54 11.24
N ASN A 72 -6.03 1.07 12.00
CA ASN A 72 -5.87 0.03 13.02
C ASN A 72 -6.29 -1.36 12.52
N ASP A 73 -6.64 -1.52 11.24
CA ASP A 73 -7.21 -2.76 10.71
C ASP A 73 -6.26 -3.96 10.87
N PHE A 74 -4.95 -3.78 10.73
CA PHE A 74 -3.99 -4.85 10.95
C PHE A 74 -3.91 -5.26 12.43
N VAL A 75 -3.91 -4.30 13.36
CA VAL A 75 -3.94 -4.60 14.80
C VAL A 75 -5.22 -5.35 15.16
N SER A 76 -6.36 -4.91 14.63
CA SER A 76 -7.65 -5.59 14.81
C SER A 76 -7.63 -7.02 14.27
N PHE A 77 -7.00 -7.24 13.10
CA PHE A 77 -6.80 -8.59 12.56
C PHE A 77 -5.97 -9.46 13.52
N LEU A 78 -4.83 -8.98 14.01
CA LEU A 78 -3.97 -9.74 14.91
C LEU A 78 -4.67 -10.07 16.24
N ALA A 79 -5.47 -9.13 16.76
CA ALA A 79 -6.26 -9.32 17.97
C ALA A 79 -7.27 -10.47 17.88
N THR A 80 -7.68 -10.89 16.68
CA THR A 80 -8.55 -12.07 16.51
C THR A 80 -7.84 -13.41 16.76
N HIS A 81 -6.51 -13.42 16.74
CA HIS A 81 -5.71 -14.63 16.91
C HIS A 81 -4.90 -14.63 18.22
N ARG A 82 -4.47 -13.46 18.69
CA ARG A 82 -3.69 -13.32 19.93
C ARG A 82 -3.73 -11.88 20.48
N PRO A 83 -3.52 -11.69 21.79
CA PRO A 83 -3.24 -10.37 22.34
C PRO A 83 -2.10 -9.68 21.57
N THR A 84 -2.32 -8.43 21.18
CA THR A 84 -1.39 -7.67 20.33
C THR A 84 -1.28 -6.24 20.82
N ASN A 85 -0.05 -5.75 20.97
CA ASN A 85 0.24 -4.35 21.24
C ASN A 85 0.56 -3.63 19.92
N PRO A 86 0.01 -2.42 19.65
CA PRO A 86 0.39 -1.62 18.48
C PRO A 86 1.89 -1.37 18.30
N ALA A 87 2.69 -1.45 19.37
CA ALA A 87 4.14 -1.31 19.31
C ALA A 87 4.87 -2.56 18.82
N ASP A 88 4.20 -3.72 18.71
CA ASP A 88 4.82 -4.99 18.37
C ASP A 88 5.36 -5.02 16.94
N PHE A 89 6.51 -5.65 16.75
CA PHE A 89 7.02 -6.03 15.43
C PHE A 89 6.54 -7.45 15.12
N VAL A 90 5.78 -7.58 14.04
CA VAL A 90 4.99 -8.77 13.74
C VAL A 90 5.69 -9.60 12.67
N ALA A 91 5.51 -10.93 12.69
CA ALA A 91 6.12 -11.79 11.68
C ALA A 91 5.60 -11.46 10.27
N ARG A 92 6.47 -11.56 9.26
CA ARG A 92 6.07 -11.37 7.85
C ARG A 92 5.03 -12.37 7.39
N THR A 93 5.00 -13.56 7.98
CA THR A 93 4.00 -14.60 7.72
C THR A 93 2.61 -14.18 8.18
N GLU A 94 2.49 -13.57 9.37
CA GLU A 94 1.24 -12.98 9.88
C GLU A 94 0.78 -11.80 9.01
N ALA A 95 1.72 -10.95 8.56
CA ALA A 95 1.40 -9.86 7.63
C ALA A 95 0.88 -10.37 6.27
N ALA A 96 1.44 -11.48 5.76
CA ALA A 96 0.94 -12.11 4.54
C ALA A 96 -0.47 -12.72 4.73
N ALA A 97 -0.74 -13.34 5.89
CA ALA A 97 -2.06 -13.87 6.23
C ALA A 97 -3.12 -12.76 6.31
N TYR A 98 -2.77 -11.62 6.92
CA TYR A 98 -3.60 -10.42 6.93
C TYR A 98 -3.94 -9.93 5.51
N LEU A 99 -2.94 -9.83 4.62
CA LEU A 99 -3.18 -9.41 3.24
C LEU A 99 -4.07 -10.39 2.49
N GLN A 100 -3.86 -11.70 2.70
CA GLN A 100 -4.71 -12.73 2.11
C GLN A 100 -6.16 -12.60 2.57
N GLN A 101 -6.41 -12.51 3.89
CA GLN A 101 -7.75 -12.33 4.43
C GLN A 101 -8.39 -11.04 3.89
N THR A 102 -7.65 -9.94 3.90
CA THR A 102 -8.13 -8.64 3.43
C THR A 102 -8.54 -8.72 1.97
N MET A 103 -7.68 -9.28 1.10
CA MET A 103 -7.94 -9.40 -0.33
C MET A 103 -9.09 -10.37 -0.63
N ASN A 104 -9.22 -11.47 0.12
CA ASN A 104 -10.33 -12.42 -0.04
C ASN A 104 -11.67 -11.82 0.35
N GLY A 105 -11.68 -10.85 1.27
CA GLY A 105 -12.88 -10.09 1.65
C GLY A 105 -13.20 -8.93 0.72
N LEU A 106 -12.42 -8.70 -0.35
CA LEU A 106 -12.72 -7.67 -1.34
C LEU A 106 -13.69 -8.18 -2.40
N GLY A 107 -14.43 -7.23 -2.97
CA GLY A 107 -15.48 -7.47 -3.94
C GLY A 107 -16.83 -7.06 -3.38
N GLY A 108 -17.70 -6.63 -4.26
CA GLY A 108 -19.00 -6.10 -3.87
C GLY A 108 -19.88 -5.81 -5.07
N ARG A 109 -20.79 -4.87 -4.89
CA ARG A 109 -21.74 -4.51 -5.95
C ARG A 109 -21.05 -3.74 -7.08
N PHE A 110 -20.06 -2.92 -6.73
CA PHE A 110 -19.38 -2.03 -7.66
C PHE A 110 -17.92 -2.43 -7.90
N SER A 111 -17.40 -3.43 -7.21
CA SER A 111 -16.02 -3.89 -7.38
C SER A 111 -15.95 -5.40 -7.60
N ARG A 112 -15.09 -5.80 -8.55
CA ARG A 112 -14.67 -7.20 -8.73
C ARG A 112 -13.15 -7.26 -8.59
N LEU A 113 -12.67 -8.30 -7.92
CA LEU A 113 -11.26 -8.57 -7.77
C LEU A 113 -10.92 -9.94 -8.34
N ARG A 114 -9.84 -10.01 -9.10
CA ARG A 114 -9.22 -11.25 -9.55
C ARG A 114 -7.75 -11.22 -9.21
N VAL A 115 -7.25 -12.33 -8.69
CA VAL A 115 -5.82 -12.55 -8.50
C VAL A 115 -5.37 -13.64 -9.46
N ARG A 116 -4.33 -13.36 -10.24
CA ARG A 116 -3.76 -14.27 -11.24
C ARG A 116 -2.31 -14.54 -10.88
N GLN A 117 -2.01 -15.80 -10.57
CA GLN A 117 -0.63 -16.22 -10.36
C GLN A 117 0.05 -16.44 -11.73
N MET A 118 0.69 -15.41 -12.24
CA MET A 118 1.40 -15.44 -13.53
C MET A 118 2.45 -14.32 -13.63
N GLU A 119 3.50 -14.58 -14.41
CA GLU A 119 4.52 -13.58 -14.69
C GLU A 119 4.08 -12.67 -15.84
N VAL A 120 4.01 -11.37 -15.58
CA VAL A 120 3.82 -10.36 -16.63
C VAL A 120 5.15 -10.15 -17.35
N ARG A 121 5.16 -10.33 -18.67
CA ARG A 121 6.34 -10.19 -19.53
C ARG A 121 6.48 -8.78 -20.07
N CYS A 122 5.38 -8.20 -20.52
CA CYS A 122 5.32 -6.81 -20.98
C CYS A 122 3.92 -6.23 -20.75
N VAL A 123 3.84 -4.90 -20.81
CA VAL A 123 2.58 -4.20 -20.98
C VAL A 123 2.79 -3.16 -22.08
N GLU A 124 1.81 -3.08 -22.95
CA GLU A 124 1.84 -2.30 -24.18
C GLU A 124 0.63 -1.38 -24.17
N GLU A 125 0.78 -0.16 -24.69
CA GLU A 125 -0.40 0.65 -25.02
C GLU A 125 -1.12 0.04 -26.23
N THR A 126 -2.44 0.12 -26.25
CA THR A 126 -3.26 -0.41 -27.34
C THR A 126 -4.44 0.51 -27.65
N PRO A 127 -4.83 0.65 -28.94
CA PRO A 127 -6.06 1.34 -29.32
C PRO A 127 -7.34 0.67 -28.80
N GLU A 128 -7.29 -0.64 -28.53
CA GLU A 128 -8.47 -1.44 -28.15
C GLU A 128 -8.95 -1.19 -26.72
N ALA A 129 -8.03 -0.86 -25.80
CA ALA A 129 -8.34 -0.81 -24.38
C ALA A 129 -7.41 0.10 -23.57
N ASP A 130 -6.72 1.05 -24.18
CA ASP A 130 -5.61 1.83 -23.60
C ASP A 130 -4.36 1.00 -23.25
N LEU A 131 -4.48 -0.16 -22.57
CA LEU A 131 -3.35 -1.02 -22.18
C LEU A 131 -3.62 -2.52 -22.38
N ALA A 132 -2.56 -3.25 -22.75
CA ALA A 132 -2.53 -4.70 -22.86
C ALA A 132 -1.40 -5.28 -22.00
N VAL A 133 -1.75 -6.15 -21.05
CA VAL A 133 -0.78 -6.92 -20.25
C VAL A 133 -0.56 -8.26 -20.93
N ARG A 134 0.70 -8.61 -21.23
CA ARG A 134 1.07 -9.93 -21.75
C ARG A 134 1.69 -10.81 -20.69
N SER A 135 1.20 -12.04 -20.63
CA SER A 135 1.80 -13.16 -19.92
C SER A 135 1.93 -14.33 -20.90
N GLU A 136 2.62 -15.40 -20.53
CA GLU A 136 2.96 -16.51 -21.43
C GLU A 136 1.70 -17.03 -22.18
N GLY A 137 1.67 -16.82 -23.50
CA GLY A 137 0.54 -17.18 -24.38
C GLY A 137 -0.76 -16.40 -24.17
N SER A 138 -0.82 -15.44 -23.23
CA SER A 138 -2.05 -14.74 -22.85
C SER A 138 -1.92 -13.23 -22.97
N ARG A 139 -2.98 -12.57 -23.48
CA ARG A 139 -3.09 -11.11 -23.58
C ARG A 139 -4.35 -10.66 -22.85
N PHE A 140 -4.20 -9.72 -21.93
CA PHE A 140 -5.29 -9.13 -21.14
C PHE A 140 -5.40 -7.64 -21.43
N LEU A 141 -6.62 -7.12 -21.56
CA LEU A 141 -6.91 -5.74 -21.93
C LEU A 141 -7.47 -4.95 -20.74
N PHE A 142 -6.93 -3.75 -20.50
CA PHE A 142 -7.25 -2.93 -19.34
C PHE A 142 -7.27 -1.44 -19.65
N ASP A 143 -8.32 -0.76 -19.22
CA ASP A 143 -8.51 0.68 -19.42
C ASP A 143 -7.50 1.53 -18.60
N ALA A 144 -6.89 0.93 -17.56
CA ALA A 144 -5.81 1.52 -16.78
C ALA A 144 -4.89 0.44 -16.15
N SER A 145 -3.66 0.82 -15.77
CA SER A 145 -2.76 -0.05 -14.98
C SER A 145 -2.03 0.67 -13.85
N CYS A 146 -1.77 -0.07 -12.77
CA CYS A 146 -0.95 0.36 -11.63
C CYS A 146 0.30 -0.52 -11.52
N TRP A 147 1.46 0.11 -11.34
CA TRP A 147 2.76 -0.53 -11.50
C TRP A 147 3.64 -0.46 -10.26
N ARG A 148 4.28 -1.58 -9.92
CA ARG A 148 5.46 -1.57 -9.05
C ARG A 148 6.54 -2.52 -9.57
N TRP A 149 7.66 -1.94 -10.02
CA TRP A 149 8.90 -2.68 -10.31
C TRP A 149 9.72 -2.84 -9.03
N ALA A 150 9.71 -4.02 -8.41
CA ALA A 150 10.74 -4.34 -7.42
C ALA A 150 12.06 -4.55 -8.17
N LEU A 151 12.99 -3.60 -8.04
CA LEU A 151 14.30 -3.58 -8.69
C LEU A 151 14.95 -4.98 -8.69
N ARG A 152 15.14 -5.56 -9.88
CA ARG A 152 16.19 -6.55 -10.12
C ARG A 152 17.52 -5.80 -9.98
N SER A 153 18.26 -6.08 -8.92
CA SER A 153 19.69 -5.81 -8.85
C SER A 153 20.43 -6.90 -9.63
N GLU A 154 20.33 -6.87 -10.95
CA GLU A 154 21.29 -7.55 -11.82
C GLU A 154 22.07 -6.47 -12.57
N PRO A 155 23.42 -6.55 -12.61
CA PRO A 155 24.18 -5.67 -13.47
C PRO A 155 23.73 -5.90 -14.91
N LEU A 156 23.44 -4.80 -15.62
CA LEU A 156 23.04 -4.76 -17.03
C LEU A 156 24.01 -5.58 -17.91
N ARG A 157 23.75 -6.88 -18.06
CA ARG A 157 24.23 -7.63 -19.22
C ARG A 157 23.28 -7.30 -20.36
N ARG A 158 23.82 -6.60 -21.37
CA ARG A 158 23.15 -6.26 -22.62
C ARG A 158 22.54 -7.54 -23.21
N ARG A 159 21.21 -7.66 -23.16
CA ARG A 159 20.45 -8.57 -24.04
C ARG A 159 20.22 -7.84 -25.38
N PRO A 160 20.18 -8.56 -26.50
CA PRO A 160 20.09 -7.94 -27.82
C PRO A 160 18.77 -7.16 -27.98
N PRO A 161 18.77 -6.10 -28.80
CA PRO A 161 17.63 -5.21 -28.94
C PRO A 161 16.46 -5.94 -29.61
N CYS A 162 15.29 -5.90 -28.98
CA CYS A 162 14.05 -5.86 -29.74
C CYS A 162 14.00 -4.48 -30.41
N ASP A 163 13.69 -4.45 -31.71
CA ASP A 163 13.79 -3.31 -32.62
C ASP A 163 13.51 -1.92 -31.99
N ALA A 164 14.54 -1.07 -32.05
CA ALA A 164 14.63 0.22 -31.39
C ALA A 164 14.32 1.41 -32.31
N SER A 165 13.35 1.28 -33.22
CA SER A 165 13.01 2.35 -34.18
C SER A 165 11.83 3.24 -33.75
N ALA A 166 11.24 3.05 -32.56
CA ALA A 166 10.07 3.85 -32.13
C ALA A 166 10.22 4.64 -30.81
N LEU A 167 11.38 4.64 -30.15
CA LEU A 167 11.55 5.27 -28.83
C LEU A 167 12.34 6.57 -28.89
N SER A 168 11.73 7.59 -29.49
CA SER A 168 11.98 8.98 -29.10
C SER A 168 10.62 9.59 -28.76
N ARG A 169 10.51 10.21 -27.58
CA ARG A 169 9.30 10.85 -26.99
C ARG A 169 8.52 9.99 -25.98
N LEU A 170 9.12 9.67 -24.83
CA LEU A 170 8.34 9.48 -23.59
C LEU A 170 9.11 10.01 -22.37
N PRO A 171 8.49 10.81 -21.48
CA PRO A 171 9.10 11.22 -20.22
C PRO A 171 9.00 10.08 -19.19
N VAL A 172 10.15 9.60 -18.72
CA VAL A 172 10.26 8.57 -17.68
C VAL A 172 10.17 9.24 -16.30
N GLY A 173 9.03 9.10 -15.63
CA GLY A 173 8.89 9.47 -14.21
C GLY A 173 9.49 8.38 -13.31
N ARG A 174 10.62 8.66 -12.67
CA ARG A 174 11.20 7.82 -11.59
C ARG A 174 10.45 8.04 -10.28
N CYS A 175 9.85 7.00 -9.71
CA CYS A 175 9.49 6.98 -8.29
C CYS A 175 10.54 6.21 -7.49
N GLY A 176 11.45 6.94 -6.83
CA GLY A 176 12.34 6.42 -5.81
C GLY A 176 11.82 6.81 -4.43
N ALA A 177 11.48 5.82 -3.60
CA ALA A 177 11.32 6.02 -2.16
C ALA A 177 12.69 5.87 -1.51
N GLY A 178 13.44 6.97 -1.44
CA GLY A 178 14.72 7.08 -0.75
C GLY A 178 15.09 8.55 -0.60
N ARG A 179 15.40 9.00 0.62
CA ARG A 179 15.77 10.39 0.90
C ARG A 179 16.98 10.79 0.06
N ARG A 180 16.78 11.62 -0.96
CA ARG A 180 17.72 12.63 -1.50
C ARG A 180 17.07 13.31 -2.72
N GLY A 181 17.04 14.65 -2.71
CA GLY A 181 16.69 15.48 -3.87
C GLY A 181 15.45 16.33 -3.65
N SER A 182 15.62 17.43 -2.93
CA SER A 182 14.72 18.59 -2.95
C SER A 182 14.84 19.35 -4.28
N ASP A 183 13.74 20.01 -4.63
CA ASP A 183 13.58 21.14 -5.56
C ASP A 183 13.68 20.92 -7.08
N SER A 184 12.51 20.86 -7.74
CA SER A 184 12.08 21.82 -8.77
C SER A 184 10.74 21.38 -9.38
N TRP A 185 9.64 22.10 -9.14
CA TRP A 185 8.39 21.93 -9.91
C TRP A 185 7.61 23.26 -9.96
N LEU A 186 7.75 23.97 -11.07
CA LEU A 186 6.85 25.05 -11.51
C LEU A 186 6.83 25.03 -13.04
N SER A 187 5.81 24.41 -13.63
CA SER A 187 5.06 24.91 -14.80
C SER A 187 4.31 23.80 -15.56
N SER A 188 3.15 24.22 -16.09
CA SER A 188 2.26 23.54 -17.04
C SER A 188 1.18 22.61 -16.46
N GLN A 189 0.10 23.24 -16.01
CA GLN A 189 -1.25 22.72 -16.17
C GLN A 189 -1.72 22.94 -17.61
N ARG A 190 -2.31 21.91 -18.25
CA ARG A 190 -3.66 21.91 -18.87
C ARG A 190 -3.90 20.62 -19.68
N HIS A 191 -5.11 20.07 -19.51
CA HIS A 191 -5.80 19.00 -20.26
C HIS A 191 -5.63 17.51 -19.84
N ARG A 192 -6.73 17.01 -19.24
CA ARG A 192 -7.38 15.68 -19.32
C ARG A 192 -6.52 14.45 -19.63
N ARG A 193 -6.29 13.62 -18.60
CA ARG A 193 -6.79 12.23 -18.40
C ARG A 193 -6.03 11.69 -17.18
N LEU A 194 -6.75 11.12 -16.21
CA LEU A 194 -6.16 10.47 -15.03
C LEU A 194 -5.21 9.36 -15.49
N ARG A 195 -3.92 9.68 -15.58
CA ARG A 195 -2.83 8.73 -15.79
C ARG A 195 -2.01 8.75 -14.50
N VAL A 196 -2.01 7.61 -13.81
CA VAL A 196 -1.28 7.31 -12.56
C VAL A 196 -1.92 7.93 -11.31
N ALA A 197 -2.57 7.08 -10.50
CA ALA A 197 -2.85 7.39 -9.10
C ALA A 197 -1.57 7.18 -8.27
N ALA A 198 -0.81 8.25 -8.05
CA ALA A 198 0.23 8.29 -7.04
C ALA A 198 -0.42 8.65 -5.70
N PHE A 199 -0.41 7.74 -4.74
CA PHE A 199 -0.85 8.02 -3.37
C PHE A 199 0.19 8.92 -2.70
N LYS A 200 -0.10 10.23 -2.59
CA LYS A 200 0.68 11.18 -1.79
C LYS A 200 -0.05 11.36 -0.46
N GLY A 201 0.44 10.73 0.60
CA GLY A 201 -0.03 11.03 1.96
C GLY A 201 0.16 12.52 2.24
N ALA A 202 -0.88 13.17 2.75
CA ALA A 202 -0.81 14.58 3.14
C ALA A 202 0.30 14.78 4.19
N PRO A 203 1.08 15.88 4.12
CA PRO A 203 2.02 16.21 5.18
C PRO A 203 1.25 16.47 6.47
N ARG A 204 1.50 15.65 7.49
CA ARG A 204 1.06 15.96 8.86
C ARG A 204 1.80 17.22 9.30
N THR A 205 1.04 18.27 9.60
CA THR A 205 1.54 19.40 10.38
C THR A 205 1.92 18.88 11.77
N HIS A 206 3.19 18.97 12.11
CA HIS A 206 3.64 18.79 13.48
C HIS A 206 3.08 19.95 14.31
N HIS A 207 1.99 19.71 15.06
CA HIS A 207 1.68 20.55 16.21
C HIS A 207 2.75 20.27 17.28
N ALA A 208 3.55 21.29 17.56
CA ALA A 208 4.46 21.32 18.69
C ALA A 208 3.68 21.10 20.00
N PRO A 209 4.26 20.42 21.00
CA PRO A 209 3.63 20.30 22.32
C PRO A 209 3.52 21.68 22.97
N GLN A 210 2.33 22.03 23.44
CA GLN A 210 2.13 23.23 24.24
C GLN A 210 2.89 23.11 25.58
N PRO A 211 3.52 24.20 26.06
CA PRO A 211 4.18 24.22 27.35
C PRO A 211 3.16 24.21 28.50
N PHE A 212 3.40 23.35 29.49
CA PHE A 212 2.68 23.34 30.76
C PHE A 212 2.69 24.73 31.41
N GLY A 213 1.51 25.29 31.61
CA GLY A 213 1.29 26.53 32.35
C GLY A 213 1.66 26.36 33.82
N LYS A 214 2.44 27.34 34.32
CA LYS A 214 2.74 27.56 35.73
C LYS A 214 1.43 27.79 36.51
N ALA A 215 1.21 27.00 37.56
CA ALA A 215 0.33 27.38 38.67
C ALA A 215 1.21 27.80 39.85
N ALA A 216 1.05 29.02 40.31
CA ALA A 216 1.72 29.59 41.47
C ALA A 216 0.71 29.81 42.61
N GLY A 217 1.14 29.50 43.84
CA GLY A 217 0.51 29.88 45.11
C GLY A 217 -0.58 28.91 45.60
N GLY A 218 -0.57 28.33 46.80
CA GLY A 218 0.26 28.54 47.98
C GLY A 218 -0.62 28.41 49.23
N SER A 219 -0.58 27.23 49.87
CA SER A 219 -0.75 26.90 51.31
C SER A 219 -2.00 27.38 52.12
N PRO A 220 -2.29 26.85 53.33
CA PRO A 220 -1.73 25.70 54.06
C PRO A 220 -2.76 24.68 54.61
N VAL A 221 -2.18 23.60 55.16
CA VAL A 221 -2.71 22.48 55.94
C VAL A 221 -3.57 22.92 57.15
N PRO A 222 -4.51 22.07 57.63
CA PRO A 222 -4.32 21.55 58.98
C PRO A 222 -4.48 20.03 59.12
N VAL A 223 -3.66 19.53 60.04
CA VAL A 223 -3.53 18.18 60.56
C VAL A 223 -4.77 17.80 61.37
N ALA A 224 -5.34 16.61 61.14
CA ALA A 224 -6.29 15.99 62.08
C ALA A 224 -6.16 14.46 62.12
N GLN A 225 -5.41 14.03 63.13
CA GLN A 225 -5.65 12.89 64.03
C GLN A 225 -5.96 11.50 63.47
N ARG A 226 -4.95 10.63 63.64
CA ARG A 226 -5.07 9.19 63.87
C ARG A 226 -6.15 8.87 64.92
N ARG A 227 -7.12 8.03 64.56
CA ARG A 227 -7.78 7.12 65.51
C ARG A 227 -7.15 5.74 65.39
N ARG A 228 -6.47 5.31 66.46
CA ARG A 228 -6.12 3.92 66.72
C ARG A 228 -7.28 3.28 67.50
N SER A 229 -7.75 2.13 67.02
CA SER A 229 -8.22 1.01 67.85
C SER A 229 -7.17 0.73 68.94
N GLY A 230 -7.50 0.48 70.19
CA GLY A 230 -8.36 -0.59 70.65
C GLY A 230 -7.47 -1.68 71.24
N ARG A 231 -7.49 -1.77 72.58
CA ARG A 231 -6.77 -2.68 73.50
C ARG A 231 -5.34 -2.33 73.86
#